data_AF-A0A0M4SSU9-F1
#
_entry.id   AF-A0A0M4SSU9-F1
#
_cell.length_a   1.000
_cell.length_b   1.000
_cell.length_c   1.000
_cell.angle_alpha   90.00
_cell.angle_beta   90.00
_cell.angle_gamma   90.00
#
_symmetry.space_group_name_H-M   'P 1'
#
loop_
_entity.id
_entity.type
_entity.pdbx_description
1 polymer ?
#
loop_
_entity_poly.entity_id
_entity_poly.type
_entity_poly.pdbx_seq_one_letter_code
_entity_poly.pdbx_strand_id
1 'polypeptide(L)'
;MFITTYNGSMQYKEILDDYIAHGNKNLSAEDEKAKVDAYMQGPFGAGLDKIIGIEEGTEDWITKTIDKIDSMLSNKYSPEERRALYGKYPETIEKAIDWELQGYMDFLRDNSIDGKPTIEGKMIGIGTKEEEDELDAFMETMSSLYPNNNDESLSLLNRTDLSIDEFKTLFAKAREKATNDVAEQRKQIIKEEQEYNANFAKEQNEKKFKPMQVKKKYETYDINKDQKFLYARELLNFKEKRGIDVLELMQKIDKKQILNKMA
;
A
#
# COMPACT_ATOMS: atom_id res chain seq x y z
N MET A 1 10.16 -46.23 -32.41
CA MET A 1 9.60 -45.47 -31.28
C MET A 1 10.74 -44.62 -30.75
N PHE A 2 10.84 -43.35 -31.18
CA PHE A 2 11.87 -42.45 -30.68
C PHE A 2 11.35 -41.82 -29.40
N ILE A 3 11.83 -42.29 -28.26
CA ILE A 3 11.66 -41.60 -26.98
C ILE A 3 12.72 -40.50 -26.98
N THR A 4 12.35 -39.29 -27.36
CA THR A 4 13.22 -38.11 -27.17
C THR A 4 13.13 -37.69 -25.72
N THR A 5 14.13 -38.05 -24.92
CA THR A 5 14.30 -37.53 -23.56
C THR A 5 14.54 -36.02 -23.62
N TYR A 6 13.73 -35.25 -22.90
CA TYR A 6 13.96 -33.82 -22.70
C TYR A 6 15.21 -33.64 -21.84
N ASN A 7 16.29 -33.08 -22.40
CA ASN A 7 17.42 -32.62 -21.60
C ASN A 7 17.03 -31.26 -21.02
N GLY A 8 16.94 -31.16 -19.69
CA GLY A 8 16.52 -29.95 -18.95
C GLY A 8 17.42 -28.70 -19.10
N SER A 9 18.16 -28.58 -20.19
CA SER A 9 19.00 -27.45 -20.56
C SER A 9 18.40 -26.57 -21.68
N MET A 10 17.26 -26.95 -22.27
CA MET A 10 16.71 -26.19 -23.39
C MET A 10 16.23 -24.80 -22.97
N GLN A 11 16.68 -23.79 -23.71
CA GLN A 11 16.24 -22.41 -23.53
C GLN A 11 14.84 -22.22 -24.16
N TYR A 12 14.09 -21.21 -23.74
CA TYR A 12 12.71 -20.97 -24.22
C TYR A 12 12.59 -20.97 -25.76
N LYS A 13 13.57 -20.40 -26.48
CA LYS A 13 13.59 -20.37 -27.97
C LYS A 13 13.66 -21.77 -28.56
N GLU A 14 14.48 -22.64 -27.98
CA GLU A 14 14.65 -24.02 -28.45
C GLU A 14 13.37 -24.84 -28.20
N ILE A 15 12.67 -24.57 -27.10
CA ILE A 15 11.39 -25.19 -26.77
C ILE A 15 10.31 -24.80 -27.79
N LEU A 16 10.25 -23.52 -28.15
CA LEU A 16 9.31 -22.99 -29.13
C LEU A 16 9.60 -23.52 -30.54
N ASP A 17 10.86 -23.48 -30.96
CA ASP A 17 11.28 -24.02 -32.25
C ASP A 17 11.01 -25.54 -32.35
N ASP A 18 11.23 -26.28 -31.27
CA ASP A 18 10.88 -27.71 -31.18
C ASP A 18 9.37 -27.94 -31.32
N TYR A 19 8.55 -27.12 -30.66
CA TYR A 19 7.08 -27.20 -30.79
C TYR A 19 6.61 -26.87 -32.20
N ILE A 20 7.16 -25.82 -32.83
CA ILE A 20 6.83 -25.45 -34.21
C ILE A 20 7.18 -26.58 -35.18
N ALA A 21 8.35 -27.21 -34.99
CA ALA A 21 8.82 -28.28 -35.87
C ALA A 21 8.08 -29.62 -35.66
N HIS A 22 7.71 -29.95 -34.42
CA HIS A 22 7.30 -31.31 -34.06
C HIS A 22 5.96 -31.42 -33.32
N GLY A 23 5.33 -30.30 -32.95
CA GLY A 23 4.12 -30.26 -32.13
C GLY A 23 4.33 -30.79 -30.71
N ASN A 24 3.24 -31.20 -30.06
CA ASN A 24 3.32 -31.87 -28.76
C ASN A 24 3.98 -33.24 -28.89
N LYS A 25 4.93 -33.50 -28.00
CA LYS A 25 5.55 -34.82 -27.84
C LYS A 25 4.96 -35.52 -26.63
N ASN A 26 4.90 -36.84 -26.67
CA ASN A 26 4.58 -37.64 -25.50
C ASN A 26 5.80 -37.69 -24.58
N LEU A 27 5.90 -36.71 -23.68
CA LEU A 27 6.91 -36.65 -22.63
C LEU A 27 6.38 -37.29 -21.33
N SER A 28 7.28 -37.60 -20.40
CA SER A 28 6.87 -37.94 -19.04
C SER A 28 6.24 -36.72 -18.36
N ALA A 29 5.42 -36.91 -17.33
CA ALA A 29 4.80 -35.79 -16.61
C ALA A 29 5.85 -34.83 -15.99
N GLU A 30 6.99 -35.37 -15.55
CA GLU A 30 8.10 -34.58 -15.00
C GLU A 30 8.81 -33.77 -16.09
N ASP A 31 9.05 -34.37 -17.25
CA ASP A 31 9.69 -33.71 -18.39
C ASP A 31 8.78 -32.64 -19.01
N GLU A 32 7.47 -32.91 -19.13
CA GLU A 32 6.50 -31.94 -19.63
C GLU A 32 6.43 -30.73 -18.70
N LYS A 33 6.37 -30.97 -17.38
CA LYS A 33 6.42 -29.91 -16.38
C LYS A 33 7.70 -29.08 -16.49
N ALA A 34 8.87 -29.73 -16.60
CA ALA A 34 10.14 -29.02 -16.73
C ALA A 34 10.23 -28.19 -18.03
N LYS A 35 9.66 -28.69 -19.13
CA LYS A 35 9.55 -27.99 -20.41
C LYS A 35 8.65 -26.76 -20.31
N VAL A 36 7.47 -26.91 -19.69
CA VAL A 36 6.56 -25.79 -19.45
C VAL A 36 7.20 -24.75 -18.53
N ASP A 37 7.81 -25.18 -17.41
CA ASP A 37 8.47 -24.27 -16.47
C ASP A 37 9.58 -23.45 -17.16
N ALA A 38 10.41 -24.08 -17.99
CA ALA A 38 11.47 -23.41 -18.73
C ALA A 38 10.93 -22.44 -19.79
N TYR A 39 9.83 -22.79 -20.45
CA TYR A 39 9.15 -21.90 -21.41
C TYR A 39 8.58 -20.66 -20.72
N MET A 40 7.83 -20.86 -19.63
CA MET A 40 7.16 -19.79 -18.89
C MET A 40 8.12 -18.84 -18.16
N GLN A 41 9.41 -19.20 -18.02
CA GLN A 41 10.47 -18.32 -17.53
C GLN A 41 11.06 -17.42 -18.64
N GLY A 42 10.70 -17.65 -19.90
CA GLY A 42 11.12 -16.84 -21.02
C GLY A 42 10.50 -15.43 -21.00
N PRO A 43 11.05 -14.49 -21.79
CA PRO A 43 10.43 -13.18 -21.98
C PRO A 43 9.06 -13.34 -22.65
N PHE A 44 8.05 -12.65 -22.11
CA PHE A 44 6.70 -12.65 -22.65
C PHE A 44 6.66 -12.16 -24.10
N GLY A 45 5.87 -12.84 -24.94
CA GLY A 45 5.68 -12.56 -26.36
C GLY A 45 6.82 -13.05 -27.26
N ALA A 46 7.95 -13.48 -26.69
CA ALA A 46 9.16 -13.67 -27.48
C ALA A 46 9.07 -14.91 -28.39
N GLY A 47 9.16 -14.68 -29.70
CA GLY A 47 9.09 -15.74 -30.72
C GLY A 47 7.68 -16.09 -31.16
N LEU A 48 6.64 -15.44 -30.61
CA LEU A 48 5.25 -15.64 -31.04
C LEU A 48 5.04 -15.22 -32.51
N ASP A 49 5.83 -14.28 -33.02
CA ASP A 49 5.89 -13.88 -34.44
C ASP A 49 6.07 -15.09 -35.37
N LYS A 50 6.85 -16.10 -34.96
CA LYS A 50 7.03 -17.34 -35.74
C LYS A 50 5.78 -18.22 -35.80
N ILE A 51 4.94 -18.17 -34.77
CA ILE A 51 3.67 -18.91 -34.72
C ILE A 51 2.57 -18.14 -35.44
N ILE A 52 2.48 -16.84 -35.17
CA ILE A 52 1.45 -15.94 -35.72
C ILE A 52 1.68 -15.72 -37.21
N GLY A 53 2.94 -15.62 -37.62
CA GLY A 53 3.35 -15.37 -39.00
C GLY A 53 3.10 -13.94 -39.46
N ILE A 54 3.06 -12.98 -38.53
CA ILE A 54 2.85 -11.55 -38.79
C ILE A 54 4.05 -10.79 -38.24
N GLU A 55 4.67 -9.99 -39.09
CA GLU A 55 5.80 -9.14 -38.71
C GLU A 55 5.30 -7.86 -38.04
N GLU A 56 5.81 -7.59 -36.84
CA GLU A 56 5.54 -6.36 -36.09
C GLU A 56 6.01 -5.13 -36.88
N GLY A 57 5.29 -4.02 -36.74
CA GLY A 57 5.59 -2.76 -37.45
C GLY A 57 5.09 -2.69 -38.90
N THR A 58 4.55 -3.77 -39.47
CA THR A 58 3.91 -3.72 -40.80
C THR A 58 2.54 -3.04 -40.76
N GLU A 59 2.01 -2.61 -41.90
CA GLU A 59 0.69 -1.95 -41.95
C GLU A 59 -0.40 -2.83 -41.33
N ASP A 60 -1.18 -2.27 -40.40
CA ASP A 60 -2.24 -2.93 -39.65
C ASP A 60 -1.82 -4.21 -38.90
N TRP A 61 -0.53 -4.34 -38.56
CA TRP A 61 0.00 -5.56 -37.94
C TRP A 61 -0.73 -5.92 -36.64
N ILE A 62 -1.09 -4.93 -35.81
CA ILE A 62 -1.80 -5.14 -34.54
C ILE A 62 -3.15 -5.83 -34.77
N THR A 63 -3.99 -5.27 -35.64
CA THR A 63 -5.31 -5.82 -35.95
C THR A 63 -5.17 -7.22 -36.55
N LYS A 64 -4.26 -7.39 -37.51
CA LYS A 64 -4.00 -8.70 -38.14
C LYS A 64 -3.56 -9.74 -37.11
N THR A 65 -2.71 -9.36 -36.16
CA THR A 65 -2.23 -10.23 -35.09
C THR A 65 -3.36 -10.62 -34.15
N ILE A 66 -4.17 -9.66 -33.69
CA ILE A 66 -5.34 -9.94 -32.85
C ILE A 66 -6.30 -10.92 -33.55
N ASP A 67 -6.63 -10.66 -34.82
CA ASP A 67 -7.54 -11.51 -35.59
C ASP A 67 -6.97 -12.91 -35.82
N LYS A 68 -5.66 -13.01 -36.06
CA LYS A 68 -4.96 -14.27 -36.26
C LYS A 68 -4.98 -15.12 -34.98
N ILE A 69 -4.65 -14.51 -33.84
CA ILE A 69 -4.68 -15.19 -32.54
C ILE A 69 -6.11 -15.61 -32.19
N ASP A 70 -7.09 -14.73 -32.39
CA ASP A 70 -8.48 -15.05 -32.16
C ASP A 70 -8.94 -16.24 -33.03
N SER A 71 -8.57 -16.26 -34.31
CA SER A 71 -8.87 -17.41 -35.18
C SER A 71 -8.22 -18.72 -34.67
N MET A 72 -6.95 -18.67 -34.27
CA MET A 72 -6.23 -19.83 -33.75
C MET A 72 -6.88 -20.39 -32.48
N LEU A 73 -7.18 -19.53 -31.51
CA LEU A 73 -7.72 -19.94 -30.23
C LEU A 73 -9.21 -20.31 -30.31
N SER A 74 -9.99 -19.74 -31.24
CA SER A 74 -11.45 -19.93 -31.33
C SER A 74 -11.77 -21.33 -31.86
N ASN A 75 -10.83 -21.92 -32.60
CA ASN A 75 -10.91 -23.30 -33.06
C ASN A 75 -10.66 -24.32 -31.94
N LYS A 76 -10.04 -23.91 -30.83
CA LYS A 76 -9.65 -24.79 -29.72
C LYS A 76 -10.50 -24.60 -28.46
N TYR A 77 -10.95 -23.38 -28.21
CA TYR A 77 -11.56 -22.98 -26.94
C TYR A 77 -12.83 -22.16 -27.14
N SER A 78 -13.83 -22.41 -26.30
CA SER A 78 -14.96 -21.49 -26.13
C SER A 78 -14.51 -20.18 -25.47
N PRO A 79 -15.32 -19.11 -25.53
CA PRO A 79 -15.04 -17.86 -24.81
C PRO A 79 -14.86 -18.06 -23.29
N GLU A 80 -15.61 -18.97 -22.66
CA GLU A 80 -15.46 -19.28 -21.24
C GLU A 80 -14.15 -20.02 -20.95
N GLU A 81 -13.77 -20.96 -21.81
CA GLU A 81 -12.53 -21.73 -21.67
C GLU A 81 -11.29 -20.84 -21.83
N ARG A 82 -11.33 -19.87 -22.75
CA ARG A 82 -10.27 -18.88 -22.92
C ARG A 82 -10.05 -18.05 -21.67
N ARG A 83 -11.12 -17.56 -21.05
CA ARG A 83 -11.03 -16.81 -19.77
C ARG A 83 -10.43 -17.67 -18.67
N ALA A 84 -10.69 -18.97 -18.69
CA ALA A 84 -10.16 -19.92 -17.73
C ALA A 84 -8.68 -20.29 -17.95
N LEU A 85 -8.06 -19.92 -19.10
CA LEU A 85 -6.63 -20.15 -19.35
C LEU A 85 -5.77 -19.53 -18.24
N TYR A 86 -6.11 -18.33 -17.78
CA TYR A 86 -5.40 -17.67 -16.67
C TYR A 86 -5.66 -18.28 -15.29
N GLY A 87 -6.65 -19.15 -15.15
CA GLY A 87 -7.04 -19.75 -13.87
C GLY A 87 -6.18 -20.93 -13.43
N LYS A 88 -5.35 -21.49 -14.32
CA LYS A 88 -4.51 -22.66 -14.03
C LYS A 88 -3.16 -22.55 -14.72
N TYR A 89 -2.11 -22.98 -14.03
CA TYR A 89 -0.80 -23.13 -14.65
C TYR A 89 -0.88 -24.15 -15.80
N PRO A 90 -0.28 -23.87 -16.98
CA PRO A 90 -0.35 -24.78 -18.11
C PRO A 90 0.29 -26.13 -17.80
N GLU A 91 -0.35 -27.20 -18.26
CA GLU A 91 0.12 -28.59 -18.01
C GLU A 91 0.93 -29.14 -19.19
N THR A 92 0.81 -28.51 -20.35
CA THR A 92 1.51 -28.91 -21.58
C THR A 92 2.08 -27.68 -22.26
N ILE A 93 3.10 -27.88 -23.11
CA ILE A 93 3.70 -26.78 -23.87
C ILE A 93 2.68 -26.11 -24.80
N GLU A 94 1.77 -26.85 -25.43
CA GLU A 94 0.69 -26.27 -26.22
C GLU A 94 -0.21 -25.35 -25.38
N LYS A 95 -0.62 -25.78 -24.18
CA LYS A 95 -1.43 -24.94 -23.29
C LYS A 95 -0.66 -23.70 -22.84
N ALA A 96 0.66 -23.80 -22.67
CA ALA A 96 1.51 -22.66 -22.32
C ALA A 96 1.61 -21.65 -23.47
N ILE A 97 1.74 -22.12 -24.71
CA ILE A 97 1.72 -21.28 -25.90
C ILE A 97 0.35 -20.65 -26.10
N ASP A 98 -0.73 -21.41 -25.97
CA ASP A 98 -2.11 -20.89 -26.10
C ASP A 98 -2.41 -19.84 -25.00
N TRP A 99 -1.87 -20.02 -23.80
CA TRP A 99 -1.91 -19.03 -22.71
C TRP A 99 -1.18 -17.74 -23.08
N GLU A 100 0.02 -17.85 -23.64
CA GLU A 100 0.81 -16.68 -24.02
C GLU A 100 0.23 -15.94 -25.23
N LEU A 101 -0.34 -16.67 -26.21
CA LEU A 101 -1.08 -16.09 -27.32
C LEU A 101 -2.28 -15.27 -26.82
N GLN A 102 -3.06 -15.82 -25.88
CA GLN A 102 -4.17 -15.09 -25.25
C GLN A 102 -3.65 -13.85 -24.51
N GLY A 103 -2.57 -13.98 -23.75
CA GLY A 103 -1.87 -12.88 -23.09
C GLY A 103 -1.47 -11.78 -24.06
N TYR A 104 -0.83 -12.14 -25.15
CA TYR A 104 -0.31 -11.18 -26.12
C TYR A 104 -1.45 -10.48 -26.87
N MET A 105 -2.54 -11.18 -27.19
CA MET A 105 -3.75 -10.57 -27.72
C MET A 105 -4.38 -9.56 -26.74
N ASP A 106 -4.45 -9.90 -25.45
CA ASP A 106 -4.98 -9.00 -24.42
C ASP A 106 -4.07 -7.78 -24.23
N PHE A 107 -2.75 -7.99 -24.19
CA PHE A 107 -1.74 -6.92 -24.16
C PHE A 107 -1.89 -5.93 -25.32
N LEU A 108 -2.07 -6.42 -26.55
CA LEU A 108 -2.31 -5.57 -27.71
C LEU A 108 -3.63 -4.81 -27.61
N ARG A 109 -4.70 -5.45 -27.11
CA ARG A 109 -6.02 -4.80 -26.93
C ARG A 109 -6.01 -3.72 -25.88
N ASP A 110 -5.29 -3.91 -24.78
CA ASP A 110 -5.20 -2.93 -23.70
C ASP A 110 -4.39 -1.69 -24.11
N ASN A 111 -3.46 -1.86 -25.06
CA ASN A 111 -2.50 -0.83 -25.46
C ASN A 111 -2.68 -0.33 -26.90
N SER A 112 -3.82 -0.61 -27.52
CA SER A 112 -4.17 -0.10 -28.84
C SER A 112 -5.66 0.19 -28.98
N ILE A 113 -6.00 1.13 -29.86
CA ILE A 113 -7.38 1.43 -30.25
C ILE A 113 -7.46 1.38 -31.77
N ASP A 114 -8.38 0.58 -32.29
CA ASP A 114 -8.58 0.38 -33.74
C ASP A 114 -7.28 0.00 -34.48
N GLY A 115 -6.44 -0.84 -33.85
CA GLY A 115 -5.17 -1.29 -34.41
C GLY A 115 -4.04 -0.25 -34.39
N LYS A 116 -4.24 0.88 -33.71
CA LYS A 116 -3.22 1.92 -33.52
C LYS A 116 -2.71 1.90 -32.09
N PRO A 117 -1.39 1.91 -31.86
CA PRO A 117 -0.85 1.91 -30.51
C PRO A 117 -1.21 3.22 -29.78
N THR A 118 -1.58 3.10 -28.50
CA THR A 118 -1.74 4.25 -27.62
C THR A 118 -0.37 4.87 -27.31
N ILE A 119 -0.31 6.04 -26.67
CA ILE A 119 0.96 6.58 -26.18
C ILE A 119 1.64 5.59 -25.22
N GLU A 120 0.88 4.94 -24.34
CA GLU A 120 1.39 3.86 -23.49
C GLU A 120 1.90 2.69 -24.30
N GLY A 121 1.12 2.23 -25.29
CA GLY A 121 1.53 1.16 -26.20
C GLY A 121 2.84 1.44 -26.91
N LYS A 122 3.05 2.68 -27.37
CA LYS A 122 4.32 3.10 -27.97
C LYS A 122 5.48 3.04 -26.97
N MET A 123 5.25 3.53 -25.75
CA MET A 123 6.23 3.55 -24.65
C MET A 123 6.64 2.14 -24.18
N ILE A 124 5.79 1.13 -24.38
CA ILE A 124 6.08 -0.26 -23.97
C ILE A 124 6.44 -1.19 -25.14
N GLY A 125 6.79 -0.61 -26.30
CA GLY A 125 7.39 -1.35 -27.42
C GLY A 125 6.42 -1.82 -28.51
N ILE A 126 5.16 -1.35 -28.56
CA ILE A 126 4.25 -1.60 -29.69
C ILE A 126 4.52 -0.61 -30.86
N GLY A 127 5.13 0.53 -30.55
CA GLY A 127 5.55 1.53 -31.53
C GLY A 127 6.90 1.20 -32.17
N THR A 128 7.51 2.22 -32.76
CA THR A 128 8.92 2.16 -33.17
C THR A 128 9.86 2.34 -31.96
N LYS A 129 11.11 1.88 -32.09
CA LYS A 129 12.10 2.03 -31.02
C LYS A 129 12.41 3.50 -30.73
N GLU A 130 12.39 4.35 -31.75
CA GLU A 130 12.55 5.79 -31.61
C GLU A 130 11.42 6.42 -30.79
N GLU A 131 10.16 6.01 -31.03
CA GLU A 131 9.02 6.49 -30.25
C GLU A 131 9.07 6.04 -28.79
N GLU A 132 9.48 4.79 -28.54
CA GLU A 132 9.70 4.23 -27.20
C GLU A 132 10.75 5.04 -26.44
N ASP A 133 11.95 5.18 -27.01
CA ASP A 133 13.07 5.89 -26.37
C ASP A 133 12.74 7.37 -26.12
N GLU A 134 12.01 8.01 -27.05
CA GLU A 134 11.59 9.40 -26.92
C GLU A 134 10.56 9.62 -25.79
N LEU A 135 9.60 8.70 -25.66
CA LEU A 135 8.57 8.73 -24.62
C LEU A 135 9.15 8.38 -23.25
N ASP A 136 10.00 7.36 -23.17
CA ASP A 136 10.69 6.95 -21.94
C ASP A 136 11.55 8.09 -21.39
N ALA A 137 12.39 8.69 -22.24
CA ALA A 137 13.23 9.83 -21.84
C ALA A 137 12.38 11.00 -21.30
N PHE A 138 11.25 11.29 -21.95
CA PHE A 138 10.34 12.32 -21.48
C PHE A 138 9.71 11.96 -20.13
N MET A 139 9.22 10.73 -19.96
CA MET A 139 8.58 10.28 -18.72
C MET A 139 9.58 10.24 -17.56
N GLU A 140 10.85 9.90 -17.80
CA GLU A 140 11.92 10.02 -16.81
C GLU A 140 12.10 11.46 -16.32
N THR A 141 12.11 12.44 -17.24
CA THR A 141 12.18 13.86 -16.83
C THR A 141 10.97 14.28 -15.98
N MET A 142 9.82 13.68 -16.26
CA MET A 142 8.58 13.96 -15.55
C MET A 142 8.49 13.23 -14.22
N SER A 143 9.21 12.13 -13.99
CA SER A 143 9.06 11.30 -12.78
C SER A 143 9.66 11.91 -11.50
N SER A 144 10.27 13.10 -11.56
CA SER A 144 10.91 13.70 -10.37
C SER A 144 9.93 14.42 -9.41
N LEU A 145 10.05 14.06 -8.13
CA LEU A 145 9.63 14.77 -6.90
C LEU A 145 8.15 14.79 -6.44
N TYR A 146 7.14 14.42 -7.22
CA TYR A 146 5.75 14.33 -6.73
C TYR A 146 4.99 13.11 -7.27
N PRO A 147 4.19 12.41 -6.44
CA PRO A 147 3.49 11.20 -6.88
C PRO A 147 2.65 11.47 -8.13
N ASN A 148 2.92 10.67 -9.17
CA ASN A 148 2.53 10.75 -10.57
C ASN A 148 1.03 10.55 -10.85
N ASN A 149 0.14 10.74 -9.89
CA ASN A 149 -1.25 10.30 -10.02
C ASN A 149 -2.19 11.48 -10.25
N ASN A 150 -1.99 12.23 -11.34
CA ASN A 150 -3.00 13.13 -11.85
C ASN A 150 -3.76 12.41 -12.98
N ASP A 151 -5.05 12.16 -12.76
CA ASP A 151 -5.91 11.42 -13.69
C ASP A 151 -5.96 12.05 -15.10
N GLU A 152 -5.90 13.38 -15.19
CA GLU A 152 -5.90 14.12 -16.46
C GLU A 152 -4.64 13.76 -17.27
N SER A 153 -3.45 13.78 -16.64
CA SER A 153 -2.18 13.41 -17.29
C SER A 153 -2.11 11.91 -17.67
N LEU A 154 -2.60 11.02 -16.80
CA LEU A 154 -2.60 9.59 -17.06
C LEU A 154 -3.60 9.20 -18.16
N SER A 155 -4.72 9.92 -18.28
CA SER A 155 -5.69 9.66 -19.35
C SER A 155 -5.13 9.89 -20.76
N LEU A 156 -4.10 10.74 -20.88
CA LEU A 156 -3.44 11.02 -22.17
C LEU A 156 -2.65 9.81 -22.69
N LEU A 157 -2.20 8.92 -21.79
CA LEU A 157 -1.46 7.70 -22.16
C LEU A 157 -2.30 6.74 -23.02
N ASN A 158 -3.62 6.75 -22.83
CA ASN A 158 -4.57 5.91 -23.55
C ASN A 158 -4.99 6.46 -24.94
N ARG A 159 -4.43 7.58 -25.38
CA ARG A 159 -4.82 8.25 -26.63
C ARG A 159 -4.02 7.71 -27.82
N THR A 160 -4.67 7.59 -28.97
CA THR A 160 -4.06 7.18 -30.25
C THR A 160 -4.02 8.28 -31.30
N ASP A 161 -4.72 9.40 -31.05
CA ASP A 161 -4.88 10.53 -31.97
C ASP A 161 -3.89 11.67 -31.73
N LEU A 162 -3.04 11.56 -30.69
CA LEU A 162 -2.02 12.55 -30.37
C LEU A 162 -0.69 12.19 -31.04
N SER A 163 -0.01 13.18 -31.59
CA SER A 163 1.44 13.09 -31.82
C SER A 163 2.21 13.07 -30.49
N ILE A 164 3.45 12.60 -30.50
CA ILE A 164 4.31 12.58 -29.31
C ILE A 164 4.53 14.01 -28.77
N ASP A 165 4.74 15.00 -29.66
CA ASP A 165 4.92 16.40 -29.27
C ASP A 165 3.67 17.01 -28.61
N GLU A 166 2.48 16.70 -29.15
CA GLU A 166 1.20 17.12 -28.55
C GLU A 166 0.99 16.48 -27.19
N PHE A 167 1.26 15.17 -27.08
CA PHE A 167 1.23 14.44 -25.82
C PHE A 167 2.14 15.09 -24.78
N LYS A 168 3.42 15.32 -25.11
CA LYS A 168 4.40 15.95 -24.20
C LYS A 168 3.92 17.30 -23.70
N THR A 169 3.37 18.11 -24.59
CA THR A 169 2.86 19.45 -24.26
C THR A 169 1.65 19.37 -23.32
N LEU A 170 0.68 18.51 -23.61
CA LEU A 170 -0.52 18.34 -22.80
C LEU A 170 -0.20 17.73 -21.43
N PHE A 171 0.69 16.73 -21.41
CA PHE A 171 1.14 16.08 -20.20
C PHE A 171 1.86 17.06 -19.26
N ALA A 172 2.77 17.88 -19.80
CA ALA A 172 3.45 18.92 -19.03
C ALA A 172 2.47 19.95 -18.43
N LYS A 173 1.49 20.40 -19.23
CA LYS A 173 0.44 21.33 -18.76
C LYS A 173 -0.43 20.73 -17.65
N ALA A 174 -0.85 19.47 -17.81
CA ALA A 174 -1.63 18.77 -16.79
C ALA A 174 -0.84 18.64 -15.48
N ARG A 175 0.47 18.35 -15.56
CA ARG A 175 1.37 18.29 -14.40
C ARG A 175 1.59 19.65 -13.72
N GLU A 176 1.79 20.70 -14.50
CA GLU A 176 1.94 22.07 -13.98
C GLU A 176 0.68 22.50 -13.23
N LYS A 177 -0.50 22.27 -13.82
CA LYS A 177 -1.80 22.53 -13.19
C LYS A 177 -1.94 21.76 -11.87
N ALA A 178 -1.66 20.46 -11.87
CA ALA A 178 -1.71 19.65 -10.66
C ALA A 178 -0.78 20.16 -9.55
N THR A 179 0.42 20.60 -9.93
CA THR A 179 1.41 21.16 -8.99
C THR A 179 0.93 22.47 -8.39
N ASN A 180 0.35 23.35 -9.21
CA ASN A 180 -0.21 24.62 -8.79
C ASN A 180 -1.43 24.43 -7.86
N ASP A 181 -2.33 23.50 -8.19
CA ASP A 181 -3.49 23.17 -7.36
C ASP A 181 -3.05 22.69 -5.96
N VAL A 182 -2.04 21.82 -5.89
CA VAL A 182 -1.47 21.36 -4.60
C VAL A 182 -0.81 22.51 -3.84
N ALA A 183 -0.09 23.40 -4.52
CA ALA A 183 0.54 24.56 -3.89
C ALA A 183 -0.52 25.53 -3.32
N GLU A 184 -1.63 25.73 -4.02
CA GLU A 184 -2.74 26.57 -3.56
C GLU A 184 -3.46 25.94 -2.36
N GLN A 185 -3.75 24.64 -2.41
CA GLN A 185 -4.29 23.90 -1.27
C GLN A 185 -3.38 24.01 -0.03
N ARG A 186 -2.05 23.87 -0.21
CA ARG A 186 -1.08 24.04 0.89
C ARG A 186 -1.11 25.45 1.47
N LYS A 187 -1.20 26.49 0.63
CA LYS A 187 -1.32 27.88 1.11
C LYS A 187 -2.60 28.08 1.93
N GLN A 188 -3.70 27.47 1.51
CA GLN A 188 -4.97 27.53 2.24
C GLN A 188 -4.86 26.84 3.59
N ILE A 189 -4.30 25.62 3.65
CA ILE A 189 -4.07 24.87 4.90
C ILE A 189 -3.20 25.68 5.87
N ILE A 190 -2.08 26.26 5.39
CA ILE A 190 -1.19 27.09 6.23
C ILE A 190 -1.95 28.30 6.80
N LYS A 191 -2.81 28.95 6.00
CA LYS A 191 -3.61 30.08 6.45
C LYS A 191 -4.64 29.66 7.50
N GLU A 192 -5.35 28.57 7.28
CA GLU A 192 -6.32 28.00 8.22
C GLU A 192 -5.64 27.61 9.55
N GLU A 193 -4.44 27.02 9.49
CA GLU A 193 -3.64 26.68 10.68
C GLU A 193 -3.18 27.92 11.46
N GLN A 194 -2.76 28.98 10.75
CA GLN A 194 -2.39 30.26 11.37
C GLN A 194 -3.60 30.93 12.05
N GLU A 195 -4.76 30.96 11.40
CA GLU A 195 -6.00 31.50 11.97
C GLU A 195 -6.45 30.70 13.21
N TYR A 196 -6.41 29.36 13.12
CA TYR A 196 -6.68 28.48 14.25
C TYR A 196 -5.74 28.77 15.43
N ASN A 197 -4.44 28.83 15.20
CA ASN A 197 -3.44 29.10 16.25
C ASN A 197 -3.62 30.50 16.87
N ALA A 198 -3.97 31.51 16.07
CA ALA A 198 -4.24 32.85 16.56
C ALA A 198 -5.49 32.91 17.45
N ASN A 199 -6.57 32.20 17.07
CA ASN A 199 -7.79 32.10 17.87
C ASN A 199 -7.55 31.32 19.17
N PHE A 200 -6.82 30.21 19.10
CA PHE A 200 -6.43 29.45 20.28
C PHE A 200 -5.61 30.29 21.28
N ALA A 201 -4.67 31.10 20.78
CA ALA A 201 -3.90 32.03 21.61
C ALA A 201 -4.78 33.13 22.25
N LYS A 202 -5.81 33.61 21.56
CA LYS A 202 -6.78 34.57 22.14
C LYS A 202 -7.61 33.93 23.24
N GLU A 203 -8.14 32.71 23.04
CA GLU A 203 -8.90 32.00 24.07
C GLU A 203 -8.07 31.74 25.34
N GLN A 204 -6.78 31.39 25.19
CA GLN A 204 -5.85 31.24 26.32
C GLN A 204 -5.63 32.58 27.05
N ASN A 205 -5.49 33.69 26.30
CA ASN A 205 -5.32 35.02 26.86
C ASN A 205 -6.60 35.62 27.49
N GLU A 206 -7.79 35.18 27.06
CA GLU A 206 -9.08 35.56 27.65
C GLU A 206 -9.41 34.73 28.90
N LYS A 207 -8.97 33.46 28.94
CA LYS A 207 -8.93 32.64 30.16
C LYS A 207 -7.81 33.10 31.11
N LYS A 208 -7.75 34.40 31.42
CA LYS A 208 -6.97 34.88 32.57
C LYS A 208 -7.54 34.26 33.83
N PHE A 209 -6.76 33.37 34.43
CA PHE A 209 -7.04 32.80 35.74
C PHE A 209 -7.25 33.95 36.73
N LYS A 210 -8.49 34.18 37.18
CA LYS A 210 -8.74 35.04 38.33
C LYS A 210 -8.49 34.17 39.56
N PRO A 211 -7.46 34.44 40.39
CA PRO A 211 -7.33 33.71 41.65
C PRO A 211 -8.62 33.93 42.44
N MET A 212 -9.29 32.83 42.80
CA MET A 212 -10.49 32.91 43.64
C MET A 212 -10.09 33.54 44.97
N GLN A 213 -10.49 34.79 45.18
CA GLN A 213 -10.47 35.38 46.52
C GLN A 213 -11.63 34.79 47.32
N VAL A 214 -11.40 33.60 47.88
CA VAL A 214 -12.33 33.00 48.84
C VAL A 214 -12.26 33.83 50.13
N LYS A 215 -13.27 34.66 50.38
CA LYS A 215 -13.52 35.20 51.73
C LYS A 215 -13.92 34.01 52.60
N LYS A 216 -13.02 33.54 53.48
CA LYS A 216 -13.28 32.45 54.43
C LYS A 216 -14.52 32.81 55.26
N LYS A 217 -15.62 32.06 55.07
CA LYS A 217 -16.88 32.20 55.82
C LYS A 217 -16.95 31.32 57.07
N TYR A 218 -15.85 30.66 57.42
CA TYR A 218 -15.77 29.74 58.55
C TYR A 218 -14.55 30.09 59.39
N GLU A 219 -14.76 30.19 60.71
CA GLU A 219 -13.67 30.21 61.67
C GLU A 219 -12.85 28.93 61.49
N THR A 220 -11.53 29.07 61.39
CA THR A 220 -10.66 27.90 61.29
C THR A 220 -10.73 27.19 62.65
N TYR A 221 -11.03 25.89 62.64
CA TYR A 221 -11.10 25.08 63.86
C TYR A 221 -9.81 25.24 64.68
N ASP A 222 -9.96 25.73 65.91
CA ASP A 222 -8.86 25.96 66.84
C ASP A 222 -8.82 24.81 67.85
N ILE A 223 -7.88 23.89 67.64
CA ILE A 223 -7.66 22.71 68.49
C ILE A 223 -7.39 23.09 69.96
N ASN A 224 -6.94 24.33 70.23
CA ASN A 224 -6.70 24.80 71.60
C ASN A 224 -7.99 25.13 72.37
N LYS A 225 -9.12 25.28 71.67
CA LYS A 225 -10.43 25.53 72.27
C LYS A 225 -11.26 24.25 72.44
N ASP A 226 -10.81 23.13 71.90
CA ASP A 226 -11.51 21.86 72.04
C ASP A 226 -11.15 21.18 73.38
N GLN A 227 -12.19 20.96 74.19
CA GLN A 227 -12.09 20.43 75.54
C GLN A 227 -11.53 18.99 75.60
N LYS A 228 -11.72 18.19 74.55
CA LYS A 228 -11.17 16.83 74.46
C LYS A 228 -9.64 16.86 74.34
N PHE A 229 -9.10 17.85 73.62
CA PHE A 229 -7.66 18.02 73.45
C PHE A 229 -7.00 18.68 74.66
N LEU A 230 -7.70 19.57 75.36
CA LEU A 230 -7.23 20.11 76.65
C LEU A 230 -7.00 19.00 77.69
N TYR A 231 -7.95 18.08 77.84
CA TYR A 231 -7.82 16.96 78.77
C TYR A 231 -6.65 16.03 78.41
N ALA A 232 -6.50 15.68 77.13
CA ALA A 232 -5.38 14.87 76.67
C ALA A 232 -4.02 15.55 76.91
N ARG A 233 -3.94 16.88 76.74
CA ARG A 233 -2.73 17.66 77.00
C ARG A 233 -2.39 17.73 78.49
N GLU A 234 -3.38 17.82 79.37
CA GLU A 234 -3.14 17.76 80.82
C GLU A 234 -2.58 16.40 81.25
N LEU A 235 -3.13 15.30 80.73
CA LEU A 235 -2.61 13.95 81.02
C LEU A 235 -1.14 13.79 80.59
N LEU A 236 -0.77 14.30 79.41
CA LEU A 236 0.62 14.30 78.95
C LEU A 236 1.52 15.18 79.84
N ASN A 237 1.03 16.35 80.27
CA ASN A 237 1.76 17.23 81.20
C ASN A 237 2.01 16.57 82.56
N PHE A 238 1.12 15.72 83.07
CA PHE A 238 1.36 14.97 84.31
C PHE A 238 2.56 14.01 84.16
N LYS A 239 2.66 13.34 83.02
CA LYS A 239 3.80 12.46 82.71
C LYS A 239 5.09 13.25 82.57
N GLU A 240 5.07 14.36 81.83
CA GLU A 240 6.27 15.12 81.51
C GLU A 240 6.79 15.95 82.71
N LYS A 241 5.90 16.58 83.50
CA LYS A 241 6.30 17.46 84.61
C LYS A 241 6.40 16.77 85.96
N ARG A 242 5.60 15.74 86.21
CA ARG A 242 5.58 15.04 87.50
C ARG A 242 6.13 13.61 87.41
N GLY A 243 6.48 13.14 86.21
CA GLY A 243 6.94 11.76 86.00
C GLY A 243 5.84 10.71 86.20
N ILE A 244 4.58 11.14 86.30
CA ILE A 244 3.46 10.27 86.64
C ILE A 244 2.71 9.86 85.38
N ASP A 245 2.90 8.62 84.94
CA ASP A 245 2.09 8.03 83.87
C ASP A 245 0.73 7.58 84.44
N VAL A 246 -0.29 8.42 84.26
CA VAL A 246 -1.64 8.18 84.77
C VAL A 246 -2.25 6.90 84.18
N LEU A 247 -1.95 6.56 82.92
CA LEU A 247 -2.42 5.31 82.31
C LEU A 247 -1.80 4.09 82.98
N GLU A 248 -0.50 4.13 83.28
CA GLU A 248 0.19 3.05 83.96
C GLU A 248 -0.31 2.87 85.41
N LEU A 249 -0.63 3.98 86.10
CA LEU A 249 -1.25 3.94 87.42
C LEU A 249 -2.64 3.31 87.40
N MET A 250 -3.51 3.71 86.45
CA MET A 250 -4.84 3.12 86.31
C MET A 250 -4.75 1.62 86.06
N GLN A 251 -3.84 1.16 85.20
CA GLN A 251 -3.61 -0.27 84.96
C GLN A 251 -3.11 -1.03 86.21
N LYS A 252 -2.24 -0.42 87.03
CA LYS A 252 -1.77 -1.02 88.29
C LYS A 252 -2.88 -1.10 89.35
N ILE A 253 -3.75 -0.09 89.43
CA ILE A 253 -4.92 -0.10 90.34
C ILE A 253 -5.89 -1.21 89.92
N ASP A 254 -6.17 -1.33 88.62
CA ASP A 254 -7.10 -2.33 88.09
C ASP A 254 -6.58 -3.76 88.34
N LYS A 255 -5.28 -4.01 88.10
CA LYS A 255 -4.62 -5.29 88.45
C LYS A 255 -4.65 -5.59 89.96
N LYS A 256 -4.46 -4.59 90.83
CA LYS A 256 -4.56 -4.77 92.30
C LYS A 256 -6.00 -5.05 92.76
N GLN A 257 -7.00 -4.42 92.15
CA GLN A 257 -8.42 -4.72 92.43
C GLN A 257 -8.81 -6.14 91.99
N ILE A 258 -8.20 -6.67 90.94
CA ILE A 258 -8.39 -8.06 90.49
C ILE A 258 -7.70 -9.06 91.44
N LEU A 259 -6.50 -8.76 91.95
CA LEU A 259 -5.77 -9.60 92.90
C LEU A 259 -6.40 -9.64 94.31
N ASN A 260 -6.99 -8.54 94.79
CA ASN A 260 -7.74 -8.51 96.06
C ASN A 260 -9.11 -9.22 96.00
N LYS A 261 -9.55 -9.70 94.84
CA LYS A 261 -10.78 -10.51 94.67
C LYS A 261 -10.50 -12.02 94.59
N MET A 262 -9.23 -12.45 94.61
CA MET A 262 -8.81 -13.86 94.54
C MET A 262 -8.08 -14.37 95.80
N ALA A 263 -8.02 -13.56 96.86
CA ALA A 263 -7.52 -13.89 98.20
C ALA A 263 -8.62 -13.63 99.24
#